data_AF-A0A2D6IJE8-F1
#
_entry.id   AF-A0A2D6IJE8-F1
#
_cell.length_a   1.000
_cell.length_b   1.000
_cell.length_c   1.000
_cell.angle_alpha   90.00
_cell.angle_beta   90.00
_cell.angle_gamma   90.00
#
_symmetry.space_group_name_H-M   'P 1'
#
loop_
_entity.id
_entity.type
_entity.pdbx_description
1 polymer ?
#
loop_
_entity_poly.entity_id
_entity_poly.type
_entity_poly.pdbx_seq_one_letter_code
_entity_poly.pdbx_strand_id
1 'polypeptide(L)'
;MSRFTKKILIDLSIAFVLLILLGAGIIFFRANLEEFSGKLSESRKELETRSSAIQRLAELKRVEEEFGKDYLNVLYNFIPKKDELINFSRELQALADSEGLAEFSSSFVGEGPASAQTLGFVRFSANISAKSETNILNFIKKLQEFRFLTKLESFSVSKGNQESKASIRGQIFFRG
;
A
#
# COMPACT_ATOMS: atom_id res chain seq x y z
N MET A 1 42.96 12.78 84.46
CA MET A 1 42.88 13.49 83.17
C MET A 1 42.07 14.77 83.35
N SER A 2 42.70 15.91 83.03
CA SER A 2 42.25 17.28 83.32
C SER A 2 40.85 17.59 82.77
N ARG A 3 40.06 18.39 83.50
CA ARG A 3 38.72 18.86 83.07
C ARG A 3 38.73 19.52 81.67
N PHE A 4 39.88 20.01 81.22
CA PHE A 4 40.09 20.57 79.88
C PHE A 4 39.94 19.54 78.75
N THR A 5 40.47 18.32 78.91
CA THR A 5 40.40 17.30 77.84
C THR A 5 38.98 16.78 77.66
N LYS A 6 38.18 16.73 78.73
CA LYS A 6 36.75 16.38 78.64
C LYS A 6 35.93 17.41 77.87
N LYS A 7 36.20 18.70 78.05
CA LYS A 7 35.45 19.78 77.37
C LYS A 7 35.74 19.81 75.87
N ILE A 8 37.01 19.68 75.50
CA ILE A 8 37.43 19.58 74.08
C ILE A 8 36.82 18.34 73.40
N LEU A 9 36.75 17.21 74.10
CA LEU A 9 36.18 15.98 73.55
C LEU A 9 34.67 16.09 73.29
N ILE A 10 33.94 16.82 74.13
CA ILE A 10 32.50 17.09 73.95
C ILE A 10 32.28 18.04 72.76
N ASP A 11 33.03 19.13 72.67
CA ASP A 11 32.89 20.09 71.57
C ASP A 11 33.25 19.45 70.21
N LEU A 12 34.27 18.57 70.19
CA LEU A 12 34.65 17.81 69.00
C LEU A 12 33.56 16.80 68.59
N SER A 13 32.90 16.17 69.56
CA SER A 13 31.79 15.24 69.30
C SER A 13 30.58 15.96 68.69
N ILE A 14 30.25 17.15 69.19
CA ILE A 14 29.15 17.97 68.65
C ILE A 14 29.47 18.38 67.20
N ALA A 15 30.70 18.86 66.94
CA ALA A 15 31.14 19.21 65.59
C ALA A 15 31.08 18.02 64.63
N PHE A 16 31.47 16.83 65.09
CA PHE A 16 31.44 15.61 64.29
C PHE A 16 30.03 15.16 63.92
N VAL A 17 29.09 15.22 64.88
CA VAL A 17 27.67 14.91 64.61
C VAL A 17 27.09 15.87 63.58
N LEU A 18 27.41 17.16 63.70
CA LEU A 18 26.92 18.19 62.76
C LEU A 18 27.46 17.96 61.34
N LEU A 19 28.72 17.53 61.23
CA LEU A 19 29.36 17.15 59.96
C LEU A 19 28.70 15.93 59.31
N ILE A 20 28.40 14.89 60.09
CA ILE A 20 27.69 13.70 59.60
C ILE A 20 26.30 14.08 59.10
N LEU A 21 25.58 14.92 59.84
CA LEU A 21 24.21 15.32 59.50
C LEU A 21 24.16 16.13 58.20
N LEU A 22 25.12 17.05 58.01
CA LEU A 22 25.31 17.76 56.74
C LEU A 22 25.68 16.82 55.59
N GLY A 23 26.62 15.89 55.81
CA GLY A 23 27.03 14.91 54.81
C GLY A 23 25.88 14.03 54.34
N ALA A 24 25.08 13.51 55.29
CA ALA A 24 23.89 12.72 55.00
C ALA A 24 22.84 13.52 54.21
N GLY A 25 22.63 14.79 54.57
CA GLY A 25 21.73 15.69 53.84
C GLY A 25 22.13 15.87 52.38
N ILE A 26 23.43 16.08 52.11
CA ILE A 26 23.95 16.24 50.74
C ILE A 26 23.75 14.96 49.92
N ILE A 27 24.03 13.79 50.50
CA ILE A 27 23.87 12.49 49.81
C ILE A 27 22.39 12.25 49.47
N PHE A 28 21.48 12.50 50.42
CA PHE A 28 20.05 12.34 50.21
C PHE A 28 19.50 13.30 49.14
N PHE A 29 20.00 14.53 49.09
CA PHE A 29 19.59 15.51 48.09
C PHE A 29 20.08 15.13 46.68
N ARG A 30 21.32 14.63 46.57
CA ARG A 30 21.87 14.15 45.29
C ARG A 30 21.09 12.96 44.74
N ALA A 31 20.77 11.98 45.58
CA ALA A 31 20.00 10.80 45.17
C ALA A 31 18.61 11.18 44.63
N ASN A 32 17.91 12.10 45.29
CA ASN A 32 16.62 12.59 44.80
C ASN A 32 16.76 13.35 43.47
N LEU A 33 17.75 14.22 43.34
CA LEU A 33 17.98 14.99 42.10
C LEU A 33 18.27 14.07 40.90
N GLU A 34 19.08 13.03 41.09
CA GLU A 34 19.38 12.05 40.04
C GLU A 34 18.13 11.28 39.62
N GLU A 35 17.29 10.85 40.56
CA GLU A 35 16.05 10.13 40.25
C GLU A 35 15.05 11.00 39.48
N PHE A 36 14.87 12.26 39.89
CA PHE A 36 13.98 13.20 39.19
C PHE A 36 14.50 13.57 37.80
N SER A 37 15.81 13.77 37.64
CA SER A 37 16.43 14.06 36.35
C SER A 37 16.32 12.86 35.39
N GLY A 38 16.52 11.64 35.90
CA GLY A 38 16.34 10.39 35.15
C GLY A 38 14.91 10.24 34.61
N LYS A 39 13.91 10.37 35.49
CA LYS A 39 12.49 10.28 35.11
C LYS A 39 12.09 11.34 34.07
N LEU A 40 12.63 12.56 34.20
CA LEU A 40 12.38 13.62 33.23
C LEU A 40 13.01 13.34 31.86
N SER A 41 14.23 12.77 31.85
CA SER A 41 14.91 12.38 30.61
C SER A 41 14.17 11.25 29.90
N GLU A 42 13.72 10.23 30.64
CA GLU A 42 12.93 9.12 30.10
C GLU A 42 11.59 9.59 29.52
N SER A 43 10.88 10.45 30.26
CA SER A 43 9.60 11.02 29.80
C SER A 43 9.77 11.84 28.51
N ARG A 44 10.88 12.60 28.38
CA ARG A 44 11.18 13.34 27.15
C ARG A 44 11.47 12.42 25.98
N LYS A 45 12.24 11.35 26.17
CA LYS A 45 12.50 10.34 25.13
C LYS A 45 11.23 9.64 24.68
N GLU A 46 10.33 9.33 25.61
CA GLU A 46 9.04 8.74 25.28
C GLU A 46 8.17 9.69 24.46
N LEU A 47 8.09 10.97 24.84
CA LEU A 47 7.35 11.98 24.09
C LEU A 47 7.92 12.18 22.68
N GLU A 48 9.25 12.20 22.53
CA GLU A 48 9.91 12.28 21.23
C GLU A 48 9.57 11.07 20.35
N THR A 49 9.63 9.87 20.91
CA THR A 49 9.28 8.62 20.21
C THR A 49 7.82 8.63 19.74
N ARG A 50 6.89 9.04 20.62
CA ARG A 50 5.46 9.15 20.29
C ARG A 50 5.22 10.22 19.22
N SER A 51 5.90 11.35 19.30
CA SER A 51 5.81 12.43 18.30
C SER A 51 6.30 11.96 16.94
N SER A 52 7.44 11.26 16.88
CA SER A 52 7.95 10.69 15.62
C SER A 52 6.99 9.64 15.03
N ALA A 53 6.36 8.82 15.86
CA ALA A 53 5.36 7.85 15.39
C ALA A 53 4.13 8.54 14.77
N ILE A 54 3.63 9.61 15.40
CA ILE A 54 2.51 10.41 14.88
C ILE A 54 2.89 11.09 13.56
N GLN A 55 4.09 11.68 13.47
CA GLN A 55 4.57 12.30 12.24
C GLN A 55 4.65 11.30 11.08
N ARG A 56 5.20 10.10 11.32
CA ARG A 56 5.23 9.03 10.33
C ARG A 56 3.83 8.63 9.89
N LEU A 57 2.91 8.46 10.84
CA LEU A 57 1.51 8.11 10.52
C LEU A 57 0.82 9.20 9.70
N ALA A 58 1.07 10.48 10.01
CA ALA A 58 0.56 11.60 9.23
C ALA A 58 1.15 11.63 7.81
N GLU A 59 2.44 11.32 7.66
CA GLU A 59 3.11 11.23 6.36
C GLU A 59 2.56 10.07 5.51
N LEU A 60 2.40 8.88 6.10
CA LEU A 60 1.75 7.73 5.45
C LEU A 60 0.34 8.07 4.97
N LYS A 61 -0.46 8.72 5.84
CA LYS A 61 -1.82 9.14 5.49
C LYS A 61 -1.84 10.20 4.39
N ARG A 62 -0.88 11.13 4.39
CA ARG A 62 -0.74 12.13 3.34
C ARG A 62 -0.39 11.50 1.99
N VAL A 63 0.54 10.54 1.97
CA VAL A 63 0.90 9.79 0.75
C VAL A 63 -0.30 9.00 0.20
N GLU A 64 -1.08 8.37 1.07
CA GLU A 64 -2.31 7.67 0.69
C GLU A 64 -3.37 8.63 0.13
N GLU A 65 -3.54 9.81 0.72
CA GLU A 65 -4.52 10.80 0.25
C GLU A 65 -4.09 11.50 -1.05
N GLU A 66 -2.80 11.83 -1.19
CA GLU A 66 -2.24 12.63 -2.30
C GLU A 66 -1.90 11.76 -3.53
N PHE A 67 -1.37 10.54 -3.35
CA PHE A 67 -1.06 9.63 -4.44
C PHE A 67 -2.07 8.50 -4.58
N GLY A 68 -2.67 8.04 -3.48
CA GLY A 68 -3.59 6.90 -3.52
C GLY A 68 -4.86 7.25 -4.30
N LYS A 69 -5.57 8.33 -3.97
CA LYS A 69 -6.92 8.56 -4.53
C LYS A 69 -6.93 8.77 -6.04
N ASP A 70 -6.09 9.65 -6.57
CA ASP A 70 -6.13 9.99 -7.99
C ASP A 70 -5.57 8.88 -8.87
N TYR A 71 -4.47 8.23 -8.46
CA TYR A 71 -3.91 7.10 -9.21
C TYR A 71 -4.73 5.82 -9.05
N LEU A 72 -5.34 5.58 -7.87
CA LEU A 72 -6.26 4.44 -7.69
C LEU A 72 -7.52 4.62 -8.53
N ASN A 73 -8.05 5.84 -8.68
CA ASN A 73 -9.20 6.07 -9.56
C ASN A 73 -8.87 5.75 -11.02
N VAL A 74 -7.69 6.15 -11.50
CA VAL A 74 -7.20 5.74 -12.83
C VAL A 74 -7.08 4.22 -12.90
N LEU A 75 -6.46 3.57 -11.91
CA LEU A 75 -6.29 2.12 -11.87
C LEU A 75 -7.64 1.37 -11.82
N TYR A 76 -8.63 1.88 -11.09
CA TYR A 76 -9.97 1.30 -10.99
C TYR A 76 -10.77 1.43 -12.30
N ASN A 77 -10.48 2.42 -13.14
CA ASN A 77 -11.03 2.48 -14.49
C ASN A 77 -10.44 1.38 -15.39
N PHE A 78 -9.18 0.99 -15.18
CA PHE A 78 -8.54 -0.09 -15.93
C PHE A 78 -8.86 -1.49 -15.41
N ILE A 79 -9.13 -1.62 -14.11
CA ILE A 79 -9.39 -2.88 -13.42
C ILE A 79 -10.75 -2.79 -12.72
N PRO A 80 -11.84 -3.05 -13.46
CA PRO A 80 -13.20 -2.86 -12.99
C PRO A 80 -13.59 -3.90 -11.93
N LYS A 81 -14.75 -3.71 -11.30
CA LYS A 81 -15.37 -4.77 -10.48
C LYS A 81 -15.88 -5.91 -11.37
N LYS A 82 -16.03 -7.11 -10.80
CA LYS A 82 -16.58 -8.27 -11.51
C LYS A 82 -17.92 -7.95 -12.20
N ASP A 83 -18.80 -7.23 -11.52
CA ASP A 83 -20.15 -6.90 -12.04
C ASP A 83 -20.12 -5.99 -13.28
N GLU A 84 -19.06 -5.18 -13.44
CA GLU A 84 -18.90 -4.27 -14.57
C GLU A 84 -18.40 -4.99 -15.83
N LEU A 85 -17.85 -6.21 -15.69
CA LEU A 85 -17.46 -7.05 -16.83
C LEU A 85 -18.66 -7.50 -17.66
N ILE A 86 -19.89 -7.41 -17.15
CA ILE A 86 -21.09 -7.67 -17.97
C ILE A 86 -21.17 -6.72 -19.17
N ASN A 87 -20.61 -5.51 -19.05
CA ASN A 87 -20.56 -4.55 -20.14
C ASN A 87 -19.42 -4.84 -21.11
N PHE A 88 -18.42 -5.65 -20.73
CA PHE A 88 -17.28 -5.96 -21.57
C PHE A 88 -17.71 -6.58 -22.91
N SER A 89 -18.58 -7.59 -22.90
CA SER A 89 -19.05 -8.24 -24.14
C SER A 89 -19.77 -7.25 -25.07
N ARG A 90 -20.55 -6.33 -24.49
CA ARG A 90 -21.27 -5.30 -25.25
C ARG A 90 -20.34 -4.29 -25.88
N GLU A 91 -19.32 -3.87 -25.15
CA GLU A 91 -18.36 -2.88 -25.65
C GLU A 91 -17.36 -3.50 -26.62
N LEU A 92 -17.04 -4.79 -26.45
CA LEU A 92 -16.23 -5.53 -27.40
C LEU A 92 -16.97 -5.71 -28.74
N GLN A 93 -18.29 -5.95 -28.70
CA GLN A 93 -19.14 -5.90 -29.89
C GLN A 93 -19.14 -4.51 -30.53
N ALA A 94 -19.33 -3.45 -29.74
CA ALA A 94 -19.30 -2.08 -30.28
C ALA A 94 -17.94 -1.73 -30.92
N LEU A 95 -16.84 -2.21 -30.34
CA LEU A 95 -15.51 -2.07 -30.91
C LEU A 95 -15.41 -2.82 -32.25
N ALA A 96 -15.89 -4.06 -32.30
CA ALA A 96 -15.93 -4.86 -33.52
C ALA A 96 -16.71 -4.17 -34.65
N ASP A 97 -17.87 -3.60 -34.32
CA ASP A 97 -18.71 -2.88 -35.26
C ASP A 97 -18.01 -1.61 -35.78
N SER A 98 -17.30 -0.88 -34.91
CA SER A 98 -16.55 0.33 -35.28
C SER A 98 -15.38 0.09 -36.23
N GLU A 99 -14.78 -1.11 -36.17
CA GLU A 99 -13.66 -1.51 -37.03
C GLU A 99 -14.12 -2.19 -38.34
N GLY A 100 -15.43 -2.27 -38.56
CA GLY A 100 -16.03 -2.80 -39.78
C GLY A 100 -15.87 -4.32 -39.92
N LEU A 101 -15.88 -5.05 -38.80
CA LEU A 101 -15.87 -6.51 -38.81
C LEU A 101 -17.21 -7.03 -39.36
N ALA A 102 -17.15 -8.06 -40.22
CA ALA A 102 -18.34 -8.61 -40.88
C ALA A 102 -19.14 -9.52 -39.94
N GLU A 103 -18.44 -10.31 -39.13
CA GLU A 103 -19.02 -11.14 -38.08
C GLU A 103 -18.13 -11.08 -36.84
N PHE A 104 -18.76 -10.95 -35.67
CA PHE A 104 -18.08 -10.99 -34.39
C PHE A 104 -18.90 -11.82 -33.41
N SER A 105 -18.24 -12.75 -32.72
CA SER A 105 -18.84 -13.50 -31.61
C SER A 105 -17.84 -13.57 -30.48
N SER A 106 -18.31 -13.39 -29.24
CA SER A 106 -17.48 -13.57 -28.05
C SER A 106 -18.20 -14.43 -27.01
N SER A 107 -17.43 -15.19 -26.24
CA SER A 107 -17.92 -16.04 -25.17
C SER A 107 -16.93 -16.05 -24.01
N PHE A 108 -17.45 -16.17 -22.79
CA PHE A 108 -16.64 -16.40 -21.61
C PHE A 108 -16.43 -17.90 -21.42
N VAL A 109 -15.18 -18.31 -21.22
CA VAL A 109 -14.76 -19.73 -21.23
C VAL A 109 -14.39 -20.21 -19.82
N GLY A 110 -14.13 -19.30 -18.88
CA GLY A 110 -13.88 -19.63 -17.48
C GLY A 110 -13.46 -18.41 -16.67
N GLU A 111 -13.39 -18.57 -15.36
CA GLU A 111 -12.97 -17.52 -14.43
C GLU A 111 -11.94 -18.03 -13.42
N GLY A 112 -11.11 -17.11 -12.94
CA GLY A 112 -10.22 -17.31 -11.81
C GLY A 112 -10.58 -16.31 -10.69
N PRO A 113 -10.67 -16.76 -9.43
CA PRO A 113 -11.02 -15.90 -8.33
C PRO A 113 -9.94 -14.86 -8.05
N ALA A 114 -10.35 -13.68 -7.58
CA ALA A 114 -9.43 -12.70 -7.01
C ALA A 114 -8.92 -13.19 -5.64
N SER A 115 -7.67 -12.87 -5.30
CA SER A 115 -7.07 -13.13 -3.99
C SER A 115 -6.43 -11.85 -3.43
N ALA A 116 -5.96 -11.89 -2.18
CA ALA A 116 -5.27 -10.75 -1.58
C ALA A 116 -3.99 -10.34 -2.33
N GLN A 117 -3.39 -11.23 -3.14
CA GLN A 117 -2.18 -10.94 -3.91
C GLN A 117 -2.38 -10.98 -5.43
N THR A 118 -3.56 -11.38 -5.94
CA THR A 118 -3.80 -11.57 -7.37
C THR A 118 -5.16 -11.05 -7.81
N LEU A 119 -5.20 -10.37 -8.95
CA LEU A 119 -6.46 -9.99 -9.59
C LEU A 119 -7.26 -11.22 -10.00
N GLY A 120 -8.58 -11.10 -9.93
CA GLY A 120 -9.47 -12.06 -10.57
C GLY A 120 -9.40 -11.90 -12.08
N PHE A 121 -9.75 -12.95 -12.82
CA PHE A 121 -9.78 -12.87 -14.27
C PHE A 121 -10.96 -13.65 -14.85
N VAL A 122 -11.46 -13.18 -15.99
CA VAL A 122 -12.42 -13.92 -16.82
C VAL A 122 -11.76 -14.18 -18.16
N ARG A 123 -11.70 -15.44 -18.56
CA ARG A 123 -11.22 -15.86 -19.88
C ARG A 123 -12.32 -15.65 -20.91
N PHE A 124 -11.96 -15.07 -22.04
CA PHE A 124 -12.84 -14.90 -23.18
C PHE A 124 -12.23 -15.54 -24.43
N SER A 125 -13.10 -15.98 -25.32
CA SER A 125 -12.77 -16.33 -26.68
C SER A 125 -13.62 -15.50 -27.63
N ALA A 126 -13.01 -14.98 -28.69
CA ALA A 126 -13.68 -14.24 -29.73
C ALA A 126 -13.37 -14.84 -31.10
N ASN A 127 -14.38 -14.97 -31.96
CA ASN A 127 -14.23 -15.32 -33.35
C ASN A 127 -14.67 -14.15 -34.23
N ILE A 128 -13.85 -13.85 -35.23
CA ILE A 128 -13.95 -12.66 -36.07
C ILE A 128 -13.94 -13.10 -37.53
N SER A 129 -14.83 -12.53 -38.34
CA SER A 129 -14.72 -12.52 -39.80
C SER A 129 -14.65 -11.09 -40.30
N ALA A 130 -13.74 -10.81 -41.24
CA ALA A 130 -13.61 -9.49 -41.85
C ALA A 130 -13.24 -9.61 -43.34
N LYS A 131 -13.62 -8.59 -44.12
CA LYS A 131 -13.28 -8.51 -45.54
C LYS A 131 -11.77 -8.38 -45.79
N SER A 132 -11.04 -7.79 -44.83
CA SER A 132 -9.59 -7.63 -44.91
C SER A 132 -8.92 -8.00 -43.58
N GLU A 133 -7.73 -8.59 -43.67
CA GLU A 133 -6.84 -8.85 -42.55
C GLU A 133 -6.48 -7.57 -41.79
N THR A 134 -6.41 -6.42 -42.47
CA THR A 134 -6.12 -5.13 -41.85
C THR A 134 -7.16 -4.75 -40.79
N ASN A 135 -8.45 -5.04 -41.02
CA ASN A 135 -9.49 -4.77 -40.02
C ASN A 135 -9.31 -5.61 -38.75
N ILE A 136 -8.88 -6.87 -38.92
CA ILE A 136 -8.60 -7.76 -37.80
C ILE A 136 -7.41 -7.23 -36.98
N LEU A 137 -6.33 -6.81 -37.66
CA LEU A 137 -5.16 -6.25 -36.99
C LEU A 137 -5.49 -4.94 -36.26
N ASN A 138 -6.30 -4.07 -36.86
CA ASN A 138 -6.75 -2.84 -36.21
C ASN A 138 -7.60 -3.13 -34.97
N PHE A 139 -8.52 -4.09 -35.07
CA PHE A 139 -9.30 -4.55 -33.91
C PHE A 139 -8.41 -5.07 -32.79
N ILE A 140 -7.42 -5.93 -33.09
CA ILE A 140 -6.48 -6.45 -32.09
C ILE A 140 -5.70 -5.30 -31.43
N LYS A 141 -5.24 -4.32 -32.23
CA LYS A 141 -4.54 -3.14 -31.71
C LYS A 141 -5.43 -2.33 -30.78
N LYS A 142 -6.68 -2.08 -31.16
CA LYS A 142 -7.65 -1.38 -30.33
C LYS A 142 -8.06 -2.14 -29.07
N LEU A 143 -8.07 -3.47 -29.14
CA LEU A 143 -8.31 -4.33 -27.98
C LEU A 143 -7.17 -4.22 -26.96
N GLN A 144 -5.93 -4.01 -27.41
CA GLN A 144 -4.79 -3.75 -26.51
C GLN A 144 -4.81 -2.34 -25.91
N GLU A 145 -5.33 -1.36 -26.64
CA GLU A 145 -5.56 0.02 -26.18
C GLU A 145 -6.88 0.18 -25.41
N PHE A 146 -7.61 -0.92 -25.17
CA PHE A 146 -8.94 -0.89 -24.61
C PHE A 146 -8.93 -0.48 -23.14
N ARG A 147 -10.04 0.10 -22.67
CA ARG A 147 -10.12 0.64 -21.31
C ARG A 147 -9.89 -0.41 -20.22
N PHE A 148 -10.13 -1.69 -20.52
CA PHE A 148 -9.97 -2.77 -19.57
C PHE A 148 -8.60 -3.42 -19.69
N LEU A 149 -8.02 -3.81 -18.55
CA LEU A 149 -6.80 -4.59 -18.54
C LEU A 149 -7.06 -5.98 -19.14
N THR A 150 -6.59 -6.19 -20.37
CA THR A 150 -6.70 -7.46 -21.07
C THR A 150 -5.33 -8.06 -21.36
N LYS A 151 -5.25 -9.39 -21.33
CA LYS A 151 -4.07 -10.15 -21.77
C LYS A 151 -4.52 -11.13 -22.84
N LEU A 152 -3.93 -11.02 -24.02
CA LEU A 152 -4.12 -12.00 -25.10
C LEU A 152 -3.23 -13.22 -24.81
N GLU A 153 -3.84 -14.40 -24.79
CA GLU A 153 -3.14 -15.67 -24.57
C GLU A 153 -2.74 -16.29 -25.92
N SER A 154 -3.65 -16.23 -26.90
CA SER A 154 -3.39 -16.72 -28.24
C SER A 154 -4.27 -16.01 -29.25
N PHE A 155 -3.77 -15.87 -30.47
CA PHE A 155 -4.59 -15.48 -31.61
C PHE A 155 -4.17 -16.30 -32.82
N SER A 156 -5.12 -16.56 -33.72
CA SER A 156 -4.88 -17.22 -34.99
C SER A 156 -5.63 -16.45 -36.06
N VAL A 157 -4.98 -16.24 -37.20
CA VAL A 157 -5.58 -15.58 -38.37
C VAL A 157 -5.43 -16.51 -39.54
N SER A 158 -6.53 -16.76 -40.24
CA SER A 158 -6.57 -17.54 -41.47
C SER A 158 -7.14 -16.68 -42.58
N LYS A 159 -6.38 -16.55 -43.67
CA LYS A 159 -6.80 -15.80 -44.85
C LYS A 159 -7.57 -16.72 -45.81
N GLY A 160 -8.82 -16.39 -46.09
CA GLY A 160 -9.62 -17.01 -47.14
C GLY A 160 -9.62 -16.19 -48.42
N ASN A 161 -10.22 -16.74 -49.49
CA ASN A 161 -10.29 -16.10 -50.80
C ASN A 161 -11.18 -14.83 -50.84
N GLN A 162 -12.15 -14.72 -49.91
CA GLN A 162 -13.10 -13.60 -49.85
C GLN A 162 -13.16 -12.93 -48.47
N GLU A 163 -12.80 -13.67 -47.41
CA GLU A 163 -12.84 -13.18 -46.03
C GLU A 163 -11.64 -13.72 -45.25
N SER A 164 -11.15 -12.91 -44.32
CA SER A 164 -10.17 -13.31 -43.32
C SER A 164 -10.91 -13.64 -42.02
N LYS A 165 -10.55 -14.77 -41.41
CA LYS A 165 -11.09 -15.19 -40.12
C LYS A 165 -10.02 -15.15 -39.07
N ALA A 166 -10.39 -14.78 -37.85
CA ALA A 166 -9.50 -14.85 -36.70
C ALA A 166 -10.19 -15.43 -35.48
N SER A 167 -9.44 -16.18 -34.68
CA SER A 167 -9.87 -16.64 -33.36
C SER A 167 -8.89 -16.13 -32.32
N ILE A 168 -9.40 -15.45 -31.31
CA ILE A 168 -8.66 -14.82 -30.23
C ILE A 168 -9.08 -15.49 -28.92
N ARG A 169 -8.10 -15.76 -28.06
CA ARG A 169 -8.31 -16.10 -26.66
C ARG A 169 -7.50 -15.17 -25.77
N GLY A 170 -8.14 -14.73 -24.70
CA GLY A 170 -7.51 -13.86 -23.73
C GLY A 170 -8.24 -13.89 -22.41
N GLN A 171 -7.77 -13.04 -21.51
CA GLN A 171 -8.36 -12.84 -20.20
C GLN A 171 -8.48 -11.36 -19.89
N ILE A 172 -9.57 -11.00 -19.21
CA ILE A 172 -9.81 -9.66 -18.68
C ILE A 172 -9.70 -9.74 -17.17
N PHE A 173 -8.99 -8.79 -16.58
CA PHE A 173 -8.79 -8.75 -15.14
C PHE A 173 -9.86 -7.91 -14.45
N PHE A 174 -10.22 -8.33 -13.24
CA PHE A 174 -11.14 -7.61 -12.35
C PHE A 174 -10.61 -7.61 -10.92
N ARG A 175 -11.11 -6.65 -10.14
CA ARG A 175 -10.86 -6.59 -8.70
C ARG A 175 -11.98 -7.29 -7.91
N GLY A 176 -11.57 -7.98 -6.85
CA GLY A 176 -12.47 -8.60 -5.87
C GLY A 176 -13.14 -7.59 -4.96
#